data_AF-A0A1Y3AXG1-F1
#
_entry.id   AF-A0A1Y3AXG1-F1
#
_cell.length_a   1.000
_cell.length_b   1.000
_cell.length_c   1.000
_cell.angle_alpha   90.00
_cell.angle_beta   90.00
_cell.angle_gamma   90.00
#
_symmetry.space_group_name_H-M   'P 1'
#
loop_
_entity.id
_entity.type
_entity.pdbx_description
1 polymer ?
#
loop_
_entity_poly.entity_id
_entity_poly.type
_entity_poly.pdbx_seq_one_letter_code
_entity_poly.pdbx_strand_id
1 'polypeptide(L)'
;MGSNLSSLKTIKQNEYLMKLISNEHISPNDSKFWNEFLSFAFTNLDAICNFMNENIIPLMSKWLDNNMASQNLGSIIQVFIHKVDILKKNVQNNVR
;
A
#
# COMPACT_ATOMS: atom_id res chain seq x y z
N MET A 1 4.71 -15.78 13.68
CA MET A 1 5.64 -16.31 12.67
C MET A 1 5.22 -15.68 11.35
N GLY A 2 5.89 -14.77 10.64
CA GLY A 2 7.28 -14.32 10.60
C GLY A 2 7.68 -13.97 9.15
N SER A 3 6.77 -13.43 8.32
CA SER A 3 6.93 -13.48 6.84
C SER A 3 6.39 -12.28 6.03
N ASN A 4 6.12 -11.12 6.63
CA ASN A 4 5.55 -9.98 5.87
C ASN A 4 6.61 -8.92 5.51
N LEU A 5 7.89 -9.31 5.56
CA LEU A 5 9.00 -8.45 5.18
C LEU A 5 9.21 -8.54 3.67
N SER A 6 8.73 -7.54 2.93
CA SER A 6 9.17 -7.37 1.55
C SER A 6 10.58 -6.79 1.57
N SER A 7 11.58 -7.58 1.16
CA SER A 7 12.87 -7.02 0.79
C SER A 7 12.68 -6.16 -0.46
N LEU A 8 13.44 -5.08 -0.63
CA LEU A 8 13.40 -4.30 -1.85
C LEU A 8 13.60 -5.18 -3.09
N LYS A 9 14.54 -6.14 -3.03
CA LYS A 9 14.84 -7.08 -4.12
C LYS A 9 13.64 -7.93 -4.56
N THR A 10 12.66 -8.16 -3.70
CA THR A 10 11.48 -8.99 -3.97
C THR A 10 10.21 -8.15 -4.18
N ILE A 11 10.33 -6.81 -4.33
CA ILE A 11 9.17 -5.91 -4.40
C ILE A 11 8.20 -6.26 -5.55
N LYS A 12 8.71 -6.71 -6.70
CA LYS A 12 7.91 -7.12 -7.87
C LYS A 12 7.16 -8.43 -7.65
N GLN A 13 7.48 -9.18 -6.59
CA GLN A 13 6.82 -10.44 -6.21
C GLN A 13 5.68 -10.18 -5.19
N ASN A 14 5.53 -8.95 -4.70
CA ASN A 14 4.43 -8.62 -3.80
C ASN A 14 3.13 -8.52 -4.60
N GLU A 15 2.31 -9.56 -4.54
CA GLU A 15 1.04 -9.67 -5.25
C GLU A 15 0.08 -8.51 -4.91
N TYR A 16 0.07 -8.04 -3.67
CA TYR A 16 -0.79 -6.94 -3.24
C TYR A 16 -0.34 -5.59 -3.83
N LEU A 17 0.97 -5.35 -3.91
CA LEU A 17 1.51 -4.18 -4.61
C LEU A 17 1.21 -4.26 -6.10
N MET A 18 1.45 -5.42 -6.72
CA MET A 18 1.19 -5.62 -8.14
C MET A 18 -0.29 -5.44 -8.49
N LYS A 19 -1.19 -5.84 -7.58
CA LYS A 19 -2.62 -5.58 -7.69
C LYS A 19 -2.95 -4.10 -7.50
N LEU A 20 -2.33 -3.41 -6.54
CA LEU A 20 -2.54 -1.96 -6.32
C LEU A 20 -2.21 -1.13 -7.58
N ILE A 21 -1.09 -1.46 -8.25
CA ILE A 21 -0.63 -0.75 -9.44
C ILE A 21 -1.28 -1.25 -10.74
N SER A 22 -2.20 -2.20 -10.67
CA SER A 22 -2.92 -2.71 -11.84
C SER A 22 -4.01 -1.73 -12.30
N ASN A 23 -4.61 -2.05 -13.43
CA ASN A 23 -5.78 -1.35 -13.97
C ASN A 23 -7.10 -1.82 -13.35
N GLU A 24 -7.07 -2.79 -12.44
CA GLU A 24 -8.26 -3.28 -11.75
C GLU A 24 -8.56 -2.41 -10.52
N HIS A 25 -9.81 -1.98 -10.39
CA HIS A 25 -10.26 -1.22 -9.24
C HIS A 25 -10.27 -2.08 -7.97
N ILE A 26 -9.72 -1.52 -6.91
CA ILE A 26 -9.76 -2.10 -5.56
C ILE A 26 -10.70 -1.25 -4.73
N SER A 27 -11.77 -1.88 -4.26
CA SER A 27 -12.75 -1.21 -3.40
C SER A 27 -12.11 -0.76 -2.09
N PRO A 28 -12.33 0.48 -1.63
CA PRO A 28 -11.92 0.94 -0.30
C PRO A 28 -12.48 0.08 0.84
N ASN A 29 -13.60 -0.60 0.61
CA ASN A 29 -14.28 -1.44 1.59
C ASN A 29 -13.74 -2.88 1.66
N ASP A 30 -12.81 -3.27 0.77
CA ASP A 30 -12.17 -4.60 0.80
C ASP A 30 -11.16 -4.68 1.96
N SER A 31 -11.68 -4.85 3.18
CA SER A 31 -10.87 -4.91 4.39
C SER A 31 -9.84 -6.04 4.37
N LYS A 32 -10.12 -7.15 3.66
CA LYS A 32 -9.18 -8.26 3.51
C LYS A 32 -7.96 -7.82 2.70
N PHE A 33 -8.16 -7.25 1.52
CA PHE A 33 -7.06 -6.75 0.71
C PHE A 33 -6.23 -5.69 1.45
N TRP A 34 -6.89 -4.67 2.02
CA TRP A 34 -6.18 -3.53 2.62
C TRP A 34 -5.41 -3.90 3.88
N ASN A 35 -5.92 -4.82 4.70
CA ASN A 35 -5.18 -5.27 5.87
C ASN A 35 -3.94 -6.08 5.49
N GLU A 36 -4.03 -6.95 4.49
CA GLU A 36 -2.87 -7.68 3.97
C GLU A 36 -1.85 -6.73 3.34
N PHE A 37 -2.29 -5.83 2.44
CA PHE A 37 -1.43 -4.84 1.80
C PHE A 37 -0.69 -3.95 2.82
N LEU A 38 -1.39 -3.45 3.84
CA LEU A 38 -0.80 -2.59 4.87
C LEU A 38 0.03 -3.35 5.92
N SER A 39 -0.07 -4.69 5.95
CA SER A 39 0.78 -5.50 6.83
C SER A 39 2.22 -5.60 6.34
N PHE A 40 2.47 -5.28 5.06
CA PHE A 40 3.82 -5.26 4.51
C PHE A 40 4.60 -4.04 5.02
N ALA A 41 5.79 -4.30 5.54
CA ALA A 41 6.75 -3.25 5.91
C ALA A 41 8.03 -3.42 5.08
N PHE A 42 8.55 -2.31 4.56
CA PHE A 42 9.88 -2.28 4.00
C PHE A 42 10.90 -2.27 5.13
N THR A 43 11.82 -3.23 5.11
CA THR A 43 13.00 -3.19 5.97
C THR A 43 14.15 -2.59 5.17
N ASN A 44 14.96 -1.75 5.83
CA ASN A 44 16.15 -1.12 5.26
C ASN A 44 15.89 -0.03 4.20
N LEU A 45 15.44 1.14 4.67
CA LEU A 45 15.21 2.34 3.86
C LEU A 45 16.52 2.90 3.26
N ASP A 46 17.68 2.64 3.87
CA ASP A 46 18.97 3.18 3.40
C ASP A 46 19.45 2.52 2.10
N ALA A 47 19.02 1.28 1.82
CA ALA A 47 19.31 0.59 0.56
C ALA A 47 18.42 1.05 -0.62
N ILE A 48 17.49 1.98 -0.39
CA ILE A 48 16.47 2.37 -1.38
C ILE A 48 17.02 3.23 -2.50
N CYS A 49 17.95 4.15 -2.23
CA CYS A 49 18.39 5.14 -3.24
C CYS A 49 18.92 4.50 -4.52
N ASN A 50 19.80 3.50 -4.41
CA ASN A 50 20.33 2.79 -5.60
C ASN A 50 19.29 1.84 -6.23
N PHE A 51 18.30 1.39 -5.46
CA PHE A 51 17.25 0.47 -5.92
C PHE A 51 16.08 1.19 -6.60
N MET A 52 15.85 2.48 -6.30
CA MET A 52 14.70 3.25 -6.77
C MET A 52 14.62 3.34 -8.29
N ASN A 53 15.72 3.71 -8.95
CA ASN A 53 15.71 4.03 -10.37
C ASN A 53 15.32 2.83 -11.23
N GLU A 54 15.87 1.67 -10.94
CA GLU A 54 15.67 0.47 -11.76
C GLU A 54 14.38 -0.30 -11.42
N ASN A 55 13.86 -0.14 -10.20
CA ASN A 55 12.79 -1.01 -9.71
C ASN A 55 11.54 -0.27 -9.25
N ILE A 56 11.66 0.92 -8.64
CA ILE A 56 10.51 1.65 -8.11
C ILE A 56 9.95 2.62 -9.16
N ILE A 57 10.80 3.37 -9.86
CA ILE A 57 10.35 4.34 -10.89
C ILE A 57 9.46 3.67 -11.95
N PRO A 58 9.80 2.49 -12.51
CA PRO A 58 8.94 1.83 -13.48
C PRO A 58 7.58 1.41 -12.88
N LEU A 59 7.55 0.99 -11.61
CA LEU A 59 6.30 0.63 -10.93
C LEU A 59 5.44 1.86 -10.66
N MET A 60 6.05 2.99 -10.29
CA MET A 60 5.34 4.26 -10.12
C MET A 60 4.78 4.77 -11.44
N SER A 61 5.54 4.74 -12.53
CA SER A 61 5.04 5.10 -13.86
C SER A 61 3.85 4.23 -14.25
N LYS A 62 3.98 2.90 -14.12
CA LYS A 62 2.89 1.96 -14.38
C LYS A 62 1.67 2.23 -13.52
N TRP A 63 1.86 2.56 -12.24
CA TRP A 63 0.76 2.89 -11.34
C TRP A 63 0.05 4.15 -11.82
N LEU A 64 0.78 5.21 -12.18
CA LEU A 64 0.18 6.45 -12.68
C LEU A 64 -0.64 6.21 -13.95
N ASP A 65 -0.10 5.44 -14.90
CA ASP A 65 -0.79 5.11 -16.16
C ASP A 65 -2.10 4.34 -15.89
N ASN A 66 -2.05 3.35 -15.01
CA ASN A 66 -3.21 2.52 -14.69
C ASN A 66 -4.21 3.21 -13.76
N ASN A 67 -3.76 4.16 -12.93
CA ASN A 67 -4.58 4.78 -11.89
C ASN A 67 -5.73 5.62 -12.47
N MET A 68 -5.57 6.14 -13.70
CA MET A 68 -6.68 6.81 -14.39
C MET A 68 -7.90 5.89 -14.54
N ALA A 69 -7.67 4.59 -14.78
CA ALA A 69 -8.72 3.59 -14.91
C ALA A 69 -9.11 2.95 -13.56
N SER A 70 -8.12 2.54 -12.76
CA SER A 70 -8.38 1.80 -11.52
C SER A 70 -8.81 2.67 -10.34
N GLN A 71 -8.41 3.95 -10.32
CA GLN A 71 -8.63 4.87 -9.20
C GLN A 71 -8.10 4.37 -7.85
N ASN A 72 -7.14 3.43 -7.86
CA ASN A 72 -6.61 2.80 -6.65
C ASN A 72 -5.91 3.78 -5.70
N LEU A 73 -5.36 4.89 -6.22
CA LEU A 73 -4.87 6.01 -5.40
C LEU A 73 -6.00 6.66 -4.60
N GLY A 74 -7.18 6.84 -5.19
CA GLY A 74 -8.36 7.32 -4.48
C GLY A 74 -8.79 6.33 -3.39
N SER A 75 -8.74 5.03 -3.71
CA SER A 75 -9.12 3.99 -2.74
C SER A 75 -8.20 3.96 -1.52
N ILE A 76 -6.88 4.00 -1.71
CA ILE A 76 -5.93 4.00 -0.58
C ILE A 76 -6.06 5.27 0.28
N ILE A 77 -6.33 6.44 -0.33
CA ILE A 77 -6.60 7.67 0.43
C ILE A 77 -7.85 7.51 1.30
N GLN A 78 -8.94 6.94 0.76
CA GLN A 78 -10.16 6.70 1.54
C GLN A 78 -9.92 5.74 2.70
N VAL A 79 -9.18 4.66 2.47
CA VAL A 79 -8.80 3.69 3.52
C VAL A 79 -7.97 4.36 4.61
N PHE A 80 -7.02 5.20 4.24
CA PHE A 80 -6.22 5.98 5.19
C PHE A 80 -7.12 6.90 6.05
N ILE A 81 -8.00 7.68 5.42
CA ILE A 81 -8.93 8.58 6.13
C ILE A 81 -9.81 7.77 7.10
N HIS A 82 -10.36 6.65 6.66
CA HIS A 82 -11.21 5.79 7.48
C HIS A 82 -10.46 5.22 8.70
N LYS A 83 -9.24 4.71 8.50
CA LYS A 83 -8.41 4.21 9.60
C LYS A 83 -8.03 5.32 10.59
N VAL A 84 -7.73 6.53 10.11
CA VAL A 84 -7.47 7.70 10.98
C VAL A 84 -8.70 8.09 11.79
N ASP A 85 -9.89 8.08 11.20
CA ASP A 85 -11.14 8.36 11.90
C ASP A 85 -11.43 7.35 13.02
N ILE A 86 -11.22 6.05 12.75
CA ILE A 86 -11.31 5.00 13.77
C ILE A 86 -10.34 5.25 14.92
N LEU A 87 -9.07 5.56 14.60
CA LEU A 87 -8.06 5.84 15.63
C LEU A 87 -8.45 7.03 16.51
N LYS A 88 -8.95 8.12 15.91
CA LYS A 88 -9.42 9.30 16.66
C LYS A 88 -10.58 8.96 17.61
N LYS A 89 -11.56 8.18 17.15
CA LYS A 89 -12.71 7.74 17.96
C LYS A 89 -12.27 6.84 19.12
N ASN A 90 -11.34 5.91 18.88
CA ASN A 90 -10.82 5.02 19.91
C ASN A 90 -10.06 5.78 21.00
N VAL A 91 -9.28 6.80 20.62
CA VAL A 91 -8.60 7.69 21.58
C VAL A 91 -9.62 8.44 22.44
N GLN A 92 -10.70 8.97 21.85
CA GLN A 92 -11.75 9.68 22.60
C GLN A 92 -12.50 8.76 23.57
N ASN A 93 -12.74 7.50 23.20
CA ASN A 93 -13.40 6.51 24.05
C ASN A 93 -12.54 6.06 25.23
N ASN A 94 -11.20 6.09 25.10
CA ASN A 94 -10.28 5.69 26.18
C ASN A 94 -10.01 6.81 27.21
N VAL A 95 -10.52 8.02 26.98
CA VAL A 95 -10.34 9.19 27.87
C VAL A 95 -11.63 9.50 28.66
N ARG A 96 -12.71 8.75 28.43
CA ARG A 96 -13.95 8.78 29.22
C ARG A 96 -14.02 7.57 30.15
#